data_AF-A0A810L6T3-F1
#
_entry.id   AF-A0A810L6T3-F1
#
_cell.length_a   1.000
_cell.length_b   1.000
_cell.length_c   1.000
_cell.angle_alpha   90.00
_cell.angle_beta   90.00
_cell.angle_gamma   90.00
#
_symmetry.space_group_name_H-M   'P 1'
#
loop_
_entity.id
_entity.type
_entity.pdbx_description
1 polymer ?
#
loop_
_entity_poly.entity_id
_entity_poly.type
_entity_poly.pdbx_seq_one_letter_code
_entity_poly.pdbx_strand_id
1 'polypeptide(L)' 'MTAANEAELIQRMWFGTVEEAIEAVNAAATLGFGVTLHNESVPDEEEGTTAEQWIVALYSEAPTAAPDPTE' A
#
# COMPACT_ATOMS: atom_id res chain seq x y z
N MET A 1 -19.98 17.72 11.85
CA MET A 1 -18.73 17.39 11.16
C MET A 1 -18.25 16.08 11.76
N THR A 2 -18.45 14.97 11.06
CA THR A 2 -17.93 13.67 11.48
C THR A 2 -16.41 13.77 11.31
N ALA A 3 -15.64 13.62 12.39
CA ALA A 3 -14.20 13.49 12.26
C ALA A 3 -13.96 12.25 11.39
N ALA A 4 -13.36 12.45 10.21
CA ALA A 4 -12.82 11.33 9.46
C ALA A 4 -11.79 10.68 10.37
N ASN A 5 -11.97 9.41 10.70
CA ASN A 5 -10.98 8.72 11.51
C ASN A 5 -9.70 8.65 10.67
N GLU A 6 -8.67 9.42 11.06
CA GLU A 6 -7.35 9.37 10.44
C GLU A 6 -6.71 8.06 10.89
N ALA A 7 -6.94 6.99 10.12
CA ALA A 7 -6.28 5.72 10.39
C ALA A 7 -4.76 5.96 10.44
N GLU A 8 -4.12 5.54 11.52
CA GLU A 8 -2.70 5.78 11.76
C GLU A 8 -1.88 4.85 10.88
N LEU A 9 -1.00 5.42 10.05
CA LEU A 9 -0.06 4.63 9.25
C LEU A 9 0.97 3.97 10.18
N ILE A 10 0.97 2.64 10.22
CA ILE A 10 1.91 1.84 11.01
C ILE A 10 3.19 1.59 10.20
N GLN A 11 3.05 1.14 8.95
CA GLN A 11 4.18 0.69 8.15
C GLN A 11 3.90 0.78 6.65
N ARG A 12 4.95 1.04 5.86
CA ARG A 12 4.96 0.85 4.41
C ARG A 12 5.94 -0.25 4.02
N MET A 13 5.55 -1.05 3.05
CA MET A 13 6.33 -2.16 2.49
C MET A 13 6.31 -2.04 0.97
N TRP A 14 7.44 -2.35 0.34
CA TRP A 14 7.62 -2.32 -1.12
C TRP A 14 7.94 -3.72 -1.61
N PHE A 15 7.28 -4.13 -2.68
CA PHE A 15 7.41 -5.45 -3.29
C PHE A 15 7.68 -5.31 -4.77
N GLY A 16 8.52 -6.20 -5.31
CA GLY A 16 8.84 -6.23 -6.74
C GLY A 16 7.82 -6.98 -7.57
N THR A 17 6.93 -7.74 -6.92
CA THR A 17 5.88 -8.53 -7.58
C THR A 17 4.52 -8.30 -6.94
N VAL A 18 3.47 -8.51 -7.73
CA VAL A 18 2.10 -8.41 -7.25
C VAL A 18 1.77 -9.54 -6.28
N GLU A 19 2.33 -10.73 -6.47
CA GLU A 19 2.10 -11.88 -5.59
C GLU A 19 2.57 -11.61 -4.16
N GLU A 20 3.78 -11.09 -3.98
CA GLU A 20 4.31 -10.74 -2.65
C GLU A 20 3.46 -9.66 -1.97
N ALA A 21 3.01 -8.66 -2.73
CA ALA A 21 2.14 -7.61 -2.21
C ALA A 21 0.76 -8.16 -1.77
N ILE A 22 0.19 -9.09 -2.54
CA ILE A 22 -1.08 -9.77 -2.19
C ILE A 22 -0.92 -10.61 -0.91
N GLU A 23 0.20 -11.31 -0.74
CA GLU A 23 0.47 -12.06 0.49
C GLU A 23 0.50 -11.14 1.72
N ALA A 24 1.16 -9.98 1.61
CA ALA A 24 1.18 -8.98 2.68
C ALA A 24 -0.23 -8.41 2.99
N VAL A 25 -1.04 -8.16 1.97
CA VAL A 25 -2.44 -7.72 2.14
C VAL A 25 -3.28 -8.78 2.86
N ASN A 26 -3.15 -10.05 2.47
CA ASN A 26 -3.88 -11.16 3.10
C ASN A 26 -3.46 -11.35 4.57
N ALA A 27 -2.16 -11.20 4.87
CA ALA A 27 -1.65 -11.24 6.24
C ALA A 27 -2.22 -10.08 7.08
N ALA A 28 -2.23 -8.86 6.52
CA ALA A 28 -2.82 -7.68 7.18
C ALA A 28 -4.30 -7.88 7.51
N ALA A 29 -5.08 -8.39 6.55
CA ALA A 29 -6.49 -8.69 6.73
C ALA A 29 -6.71 -9.76 7.82
N THR A 30 -5.86 -10.79 7.87
CA THR A 30 -5.92 -11.85 8.91
C THR A 30 -5.65 -11.30 10.30
N LEU A 31 -4.80 -10.28 10.41
CA LEU A 31 -4.44 -9.63 11.68
C LEU A 31 -5.37 -8.47 12.06
N GLY A 32 -6.32 -8.11 11.19
CA GLY A 32 -7.30 -7.05 11.44
C GLY A 32 -6.77 -5.63 11.22
N PHE A 33 -5.68 -5.46 10.49
CA PHE A 33 -5.17 -4.14 10.13
C PHE A 33 -5.94 -3.52 8.97
N GLY A 34 -5.97 -2.20 8.92
CA GLY A 34 -6.30 -1.49 7.68
C GLY A 34 -5.17 -1.62 6.69
N VAL A 35 -5.50 -1.69 5.40
CA VAL A 35 -4.50 -1.81 4.35
C VAL A 35 -4.89 -1.00 3.12
N THR A 36 -3.91 -0.35 2.51
CA THR A 36 -4.01 0.15 1.13
C THR A 36 -2.92 -0.48 0.28
N LEU A 37 -3.25 -0.74 -0.98
CA LEU A 37 -2.37 -1.30 -1.98
C LEU A 37 -2.40 -0.39 -3.21
N HIS A 38 -1.23 0.03 -3.68
CA HIS A 38 -1.07 0.73 -4.96
C HIS A 38 0.25 0.31 -5.62
N ASN A 39 0.40 0.57 -6.91
CA ASN A 39 1.65 0.37 -7.62
C ASN A 39 2.19 1.69 -8.19
N GLU A 40 3.49 1.73 -8.42
CA GLU A 40 4.16 2.78 -9.17
C GLU A 40 5.15 2.18 -10.18
N SER A 41 5.43 2.89 -11.26
CA SER A 41 6.48 2.51 -12.20
C SER A 41 7.82 3.07 -11.73
N VAL A 42 8.78 2.19 -11.47
CA VAL A 42 10.15 2.58 -11.08
C VAL A 42 11.13 2.24 -12.20
N PRO A 43 12.24 2.98 -12.35
CA PRO A 43 13.33 2.58 -13.23
C PRO A 43 13.83 1.17 -12.88
N ASP A 44 13.98 0.33 -13.89
CA ASP A 44 14.51 -1.02 -13.73
C ASP A 44 16.04 -1.04 -13.96
N GLU A 45 16.69 -2.18 -13.70
CA GLU A 45 18.14 -2.35 -13.88
C GLU A 45 18.58 -2.21 -15.34
N GLU A 46 17.67 -2.48 -16.29
CA GLU A 46 17.93 -2.30 -17.72
C GLU A 46 17.62 -0.86 -18.18
N GLU A 47 18.61 -0.21 -18.78
CA GLU A 47 18.52 1.18 -19.21
C GLU A 47 17.35 1.40 -20.17
N GLY A 48 16.45 2.33 -19.83
CA GLY A 48 15.28 2.65 -20.63
C GLY A 48 14.06 1.75 -20.37
N THR A 49 14.12 0.88 -19.36
CA THR A 49 12.99 0.04 -18.94
C THR A 49 12.47 0.44 -17.55
N THR A 50 11.22 0.06 -17.25
CA THR A 50 10.57 0.32 -15.97
C THR A 50 9.96 -0.95 -15.42
N ALA A 51 10.10 -1.17 -14.12
CA ALA A 51 9.45 -2.26 -13.40
C ALA A 51 8.27 -1.73 -12.58
N GLU A 52 7.30 -2.59 -12.30
CA GLU A 52 6.24 -2.28 -11.34
C GLU A 52 6.75 -2.49 -9.92
N GLN A 53 6.58 -1.49 -9.07
CA GLN A 53 6.80 -1.59 -7.64
C GLN A 53 5.46 -1.48 -6.92
N TRP A 54 5.18 -2.43 -6.04
CA TRP A 54 3.92 -2.51 -5.30
C TRP A 54 4.13 -2.02 -3.87
N ILE A 55 3.30 -1.09 -3.42
CA ILE A 55 3.37 -0.49 -2.09
C ILE A 55 2.16 -0.92 -1.29
N VAL A 56 2.42 -1.56 -0.15
CA VAL A 56 1.42 -1.91 0.86
C VAL A 56 1.61 -0.99 2.06
N ALA A 57 0.58 -0.23 2.40
CA ALA A 57 0.56 0.59 3.61
C ALA A 57 -0.40 -0.03 4.63
N LEU A 58 0.14 -0.34 5.82
CA LEU A 58 -0.59 -0.88 6.95
C LEU A 58 -1.03 0.25 7.87
N TYR A 59 -2.27 0.17 8.32
CA TYR A 59 -2.91 1.13 9.20
C TYR A 59 -3.47 0.43 10.44
N SER A 60 -3.57 1.16 11.54
CA SER A 60 -4.16 0.66 12.79
C SER A 60 -5.60 0.15 12.62
N GLU A 61 -6.31 0.71 11.65
CA GLU A 61 -7.67 0.33 11.25
C GLU A 61 -7.91 0.68 9.78
N ALA A 62 -8.99 0.17 9.19
CA ALA A 62 -9.32 0.45 7.79
C ALA A 62 -9.51 1.97 7.57
N PRO A 63 -8.77 2.61 6.65
CA PRO A 63 -8.92 4.03 6.40
C PRO A 63 -10.31 4.34 5.85
N THR A 64 -11.03 5.25 6.52
CA THR A 64 -12.41 5.64 6.17
C THR A 64 -12.50 6.53 4.91
N ALA A 65 -11.38 7.07 4.45
CA ALA A 65 -11.24 7.79 3.20
C ALA A 65 -10.11 7.13 2.41
N ALA A 66 -10.32 6.92 1.10
CA ALA A 66 -9.19 6.60 0.23
C ALA A 66 -8.14 7.71 0.42
N PRO A 67 -6.85 7.37 0.64
CA PRO A 67 -5.82 8.39 0.70
C PRO A 67 -5.93 9.22 -0.59
N ASP A 68 -6.01 10.54 -0.43
CA ASP A 68 -6.06 11.45 -1.56
C ASP A 68 -4.85 11.14 -2.45
N PRO A 69 -5.04 10.75 -3.73
CA PRO A 69 -3.92 10.54 -4.64
C PRO A 69 -3.36 11.92 -5.00
N THR A 70 -2.65 12.55 -4.07
CA THR A 70 -2.00 13.83 -4.33
C THR A 70 -0.82 13.63 -5.27
N GLU A 71 -1.08 14.02 -6.52
CA GLU A 71 -0.23 14.67 -7.55
C GLU A 71 1.26 14.33 -7.64
#